data_AF-A0A9E5FD06-F1
#
_entry.id   AF-A0A9E5FD06-F1
#
_cell.length_a   1.000
_cell.length_b   1.000
_cell.length_c   1.000
_cell.angle_alpha   90.00
_cell.angle_beta   90.00
_cell.angle_gamma   90.00
#
_symmetry.space_group_name_H-M   'P 1'
#
loop_
_entity.id
_entity.type
_entity.pdbx_description
1 polymer ?
#
loop_
_entity_poly.entity_id
_entity_poly.type
_entity_poly.pdbx_seq_one_letter_code
_entity_poly.pdbx_strand_id
1 'polypeptide(L)'
;SAPAKEHPFPSPVSWGFSQHAPFSAVYDHDKRSVYLMTQRLKRHPYLALFDGADPNATTADRLSTTVPTQALYFLNDPFVHAKSMKWARRLLTHAPDEKNRIELAWQQSMGRLPGNDELLEANEFLAAYRVELKSNGLDDLETRALAAYLRSLFGSNEFLHVD
;
A
#
# COMPACT_ATOMS: atom_id res chain seq x y z
N SER A 1 -5.61 -13.67 4.89
CA SER A 1 -5.67 -14.23 6.25
C SER A 1 -6.73 -13.49 7.06
N ALA A 2 -7.56 -14.17 7.87
CA ALA A 2 -8.60 -13.48 8.64
C ALA A 2 -7.96 -12.57 9.72
N PRO A 3 -8.47 -11.34 9.94
CA PRO A 3 -7.83 -10.35 10.81
C PRO A 3 -7.66 -10.80 12.27
N ALA A 4 -8.45 -11.80 12.71
CA ALA A 4 -8.49 -12.28 14.10
C ALA A 4 -7.67 -13.55 14.38
N LYS A 5 -6.96 -14.14 13.41
CA LYS A 5 -6.12 -15.32 13.69
C LYS A 5 -4.88 -14.91 14.49
N GLU A 6 -4.46 -15.76 15.42
CA GLU A 6 -3.18 -15.60 16.13
C GLU A 6 -2.02 -15.50 15.12
N HIS A 7 -0.96 -14.79 15.51
CA HIS A 7 0.26 -14.80 14.70
C HIS A 7 0.86 -16.21 14.73
N PRO A 8 1.43 -16.70 13.62
CA PRO A 8 1.99 -18.04 13.53
C PRO A 8 3.36 -18.11 14.23
N PHE A 9 3.40 -17.79 15.52
CA PHE A 9 4.60 -17.88 16.32
C PHE A 9 4.98 -19.35 16.50
N PRO A 10 6.27 -19.70 16.36
CA PRO A 10 6.73 -21.04 16.68
C PRO A 10 6.50 -21.32 18.16
N SER A 11 6.19 -22.57 18.48
CA SER A 11 5.94 -23.01 19.84
C SER A 11 7.11 -22.65 20.76
N PRO A 12 6.86 -22.15 22.00
CA PRO A 12 7.92 -21.81 22.95
C PRO A 12 8.91 -22.95 23.24
N VAL A 13 8.46 -24.20 23.06
CA VAL A 13 9.25 -25.41 23.32
C VAL A 13 10.25 -25.73 22.21
N SER A 14 10.19 -25.07 21.05
CA SER A 14 11.11 -25.25 19.92
C SER A 14 12.09 -24.08 19.73
N TRP A 15 12.21 -23.19 20.72
CA TRP A 15 13.03 -22.00 20.60
C TRP A 15 14.51 -22.33 20.85
N GLY A 16 15.34 -22.15 19.82
CA GLY A 16 16.81 -22.29 19.88
C GLY A 16 17.55 -20.94 19.80
N PHE A 17 16.89 -19.84 20.16
CA PHE A 17 17.44 -18.50 19.99
C PHE A 17 18.52 -18.19 21.04
N SER A 18 19.60 -17.55 20.62
CA SER A 18 20.70 -17.14 21.49
C SER A 18 21.11 -15.69 21.21
N GLN A 19 22.02 -15.14 22.02
CA GLN A 19 22.58 -13.81 21.74
C GLN A 19 23.31 -13.72 20.38
N HIS A 20 23.80 -14.85 19.86
CA HIS A 20 24.50 -14.94 18.58
C HIS A 20 23.58 -15.39 17.42
N ALA A 21 22.34 -15.77 17.71
CA ALA A 21 21.31 -16.13 16.74
C ALA A 21 19.94 -15.65 17.24
N PRO A 22 19.70 -14.33 17.24
CA PRO A 22 18.47 -13.76 17.76
C PRO A 22 17.27 -14.13 16.89
N PHE A 23 16.10 -14.18 17.50
CA PHE A 23 14.85 -14.38 16.78
C PHE A 23 14.62 -13.26 15.75
N SER A 24 14.32 -13.67 14.51
CA SER A 24 13.95 -12.80 13.40
C SER A 24 12.88 -13.51 12.57
N ALA A 25 11.66 -12.99 12.57
CA ALA A 25 10.58 -13.47 11.71
C ALA A 25 9.84 -12.31 11.04
N VAL A 26 9.43 -12.52 9.79
CA VAL A 26 8.49 -11.65 9.07
C VAL A 26 7.40 -12.57 8.55
N TYR A 27 6.16 -12.34 8.99
CA TYR A 27 5.02 -13.16 8.62
C TYR A 27 4.08 -12.35 7.73
N ASP A 28 3.56 -12.98 6.68
CA ASP A 28 2.50 -12.38 5.88
C ASP A 28 1.25 -12.14 6.74
N HIS A 29 0.69 -10.94 6.67
CA HIS A 29 -0.49 -10.56 7.44
C HIS A 29 -1.44 -9.65 6.65
N ASP A 30 -2.71 -9.65 7.06
CA ASP A 30 -3.72 -8.68 6.63
C ASP A 30 -4.15 -7.74 7.78
N LYS A 31 -3.42 -7.73 8.90
CA LYS A 31 -3.72 -6.93 10.09
C LYS A 31 -3.17 -5.50 9.98
N ARG A 32 -3.77 -4.54 10.72
CA ARG A 32 -3.21 -3.19 10.91
C ARG A 32 -1.86 -3.26 11.62
N SER A 33 -0.96 -2.30 11.35
CA SER A 33 0.40 -2.24 11.92
C SER A 33 0.44 -2.33 13.45
N VAL A 34 -0.54 -1.73 14.15
CA VAL A 34 -0.69 -1.80 15.61
C VAL A 34 -0.84 -3.22 16.17
N TYR A 35 -1.25 -4.17 15.32
CA TYR A 35 -1.44 -5.58 15.70
C TYR A 35 -0.28 -6.47 15.28
N LEU A 36 0.81 -5.91 14.76
CA LEU A 36 1.96 -6.71 14.33
C LEU A 36 2.92 -6.99 15.48
N MET A 37 3.58 -8.14 15.39
CA MET A 37 4.68 -8.47 16.29
C MET A 37 5.78 -7.42 16.15
N THR A 38 6.15 -6.80 17.26
CA THR A 38 7.29 -5.89 17.32
C THR A 38 8.53 -6.66 17.78
N GLN A 39 9.59 -6.64 16.99
CA GLN A 39 10.87 -7.26 17.32
C GLN A 39 11.88 -6.17 17.69
N ARG A 40 12.56 -6.37 18.82
CA ARG A 40 13.51 -5.38 19.34
C ARG A 40 14.77 -5.26 18.49
N LEU A 41 15.25 -6.36 17.91
CA LEU A 41 16.54 -6.39 17.19
C LEU A 41 16.41 -6.18 15.67
N LYS A 42 15.23 -6.41 15.09
CA LYS A 42 15.01 -6.30 13.65
C LYS A 42 13.62 -5.75 13.36
N ARG A 43 13.54 -4.51 12.90
CA ARG A 43 12.26 -3.88 12.57
C ARG A 43 11.62 -4.56 11.35
N HIS A 44 10.29 -4.50 11.28
CA HIS A 44 9.57 -4.98 10.10
C HIS A 44 10.00 -4.15 8.87
N PRO A 45 10.37 -4.76 7.72
CA PRO A 45 10.92 -4.03 6.57
C PRO A 45 10.04 -2.86 6.11
N TYR A 46 8.72 -3.09 6.00
CA TYR A 46 7.74 -2.05 5.66
C TYR A 46 7.70 -0.91 6.70
N LEU A 47 7.70 -1.22 8.01
CA LEU A 47 7.63 -0.17 9.04
C LEU A 47 8.94 0.60 9.14
N ALA A 48 10.09 -0.06 8.91
CA ALA A 48 11.38 0.61 8.86
C ALA A 48 11.47 1.60 7.69
N LEU A 49 10.81 1.31 6.56
CA LEU A 49 10.82 2.17 5.38
C LEU A 49 9.94 3.44 5.54
N PHE A 50 8.90 3.39 6.36
CA PHE A 50 7.95 4.49 6.60
C PHE A 50 8.08 5.11 7.99
N ASP A 51 9.31 5.23 8.49
CA ASP A 51 9.63 5.86 9.77
C ASP A 51 8.75 5.35 10.94
N GLY A 52 8.54 4.03 10.98
CA GLY A 52 7.93 3.34 12.11
C GLY A 52 8.79 3.53 13.36
N ALA A 53 8.11 3.76 14.49
CA ALA A 53 8.74 4.04 15.78
C ALA A 53 9.87 3.04 16.09
N ASP A 54 11.02 3.55 16.52
CA ASP A 54 12.15 2.71 16.92
C ASP A 54 11.88 2.07 18.29
N PRO A 55 11.82 0.73 18.41
CA PRO A 55 11.72 0.09 19.72
C PRO A 55 12.99 0.24 20.58
N ASN A 56 14.11 0.72 20.03
CA ASN A 56 15.36 0.95 20.76
C ASN A 56 15.67 2.43 21.04
N ALA A 57 14.86 3.38 20.58
CA ALA A 57 15.10 4.80 20.78
C ALA A 57 13.80 5.54 21.08
N THR A 58 13.81 6.45 22.05
CA THR A 58 12.69 7.36 22.31
C THR A 58 12.50 8.28 21.11
N THR A 59 11.46 8.03 20.31
CA THR A 59 11.11 8.88 19.16
C THR A 59 10.11 9.94 19.63
N ALA A 60 10.59 11.17 19.87
CA ALA A 60 9.74 12.27 20.36
C ALA A 60 8.91 12.92 19.24
N ASP A 61 9.42 12.93 18.01
CA ASP A 61 8.76 13.46 16.81
C ASP A 61 9.07 12.59 15.59
N ARG A 62 8.12 12.53 14.65
CA ARG A 62 8.31 11.86 13.35
C ARG A 62 9.20 12.73 12.47
N LEU A 63 10.35 12.19 12.05
CA LEU A 63 11.15 12.82 11.00
C LEU A 63 10.36 12.71 9.67
N SER A 64 10.13 13.84 9.02
CA SER A 64 9.56 13.89 7.67
C SER A 64 10.67 13.57 6.67
N THR A 65 10.64 12.37 6.10
CA THR A 65 11.68 11.89 5.19
C THR A 65 11.17 11.89 3.76
N THR A 66 11.57 12.88 2.95
CA THR A 66 11.21 13.03 1.53
C THR A 66 12.19 12.27 0.62
N VAL A 67 12.44 10.98 0.86
CA VAL A 67 13.45 10.24 0.08
C VAL A 67 12.80 9.54 -1.14
N PRO A 68 13.30 9.76 -2.37
CA PRO A 68 12.76 9.20 -3.62
C PRO A 68 12.58 7.67 -3.67
N THR A 69 13.27 6.94 -2.78
CA THR A 69 13.16 5.47 -2.69
C THR A 69 11.78 4.99 -2.22
N GLN A 70 11.00 5.83 -1.52
CA GLN A 70 9.64 5.50 -1.10
C GLN A 70 8.64 5.48 -2.27
N ALA A 71 8.75 6.42 -3.22
CA ALA A 71 7.90 6.46 -4.41
C ALA A 71 8.13 5.22 -5.32
N LEU A 72 9.38 4.77 -5.45
CA LEU A 72 9.73 3.56 -6.19
C LEU A 72 9.21 2.28 -5.51
N TYR A 73 9.11 2.29 -4.17
CA TYR A 73 8.52 1.20 -3.41
C TYR A 73 7.01 1.08 -3.67
N PHE A 74 6.26 2.19 -3.68
CA PHE A 74 4.83 2.14 -4.03
C PHE A 74 4.56 1.60 -5.44
N LEU A 75 5.47 1.84 -6.38
CA LEU A 75 5.32 1.35 -7.75
C LEU A 75 5.57 -0.16 -7.90
N ASN A 76 6.45 -0.74 -7.06
CA ASN A 76 6.94 -2.11 -7.24
C ASN A 76 6.58 -3.08 -6.11
N ASP A 77 6.06 -2.59 -4.98
CA ASP A 77 5.80 -3.44 -3.83
C ASP A 77 4.56 -4.35 -4.05
N PRO A 78 4.69 -5.68 -3.89
CA PRO A 78 3.59 -6.62 -4.08
C PRO A 78 2.38 -6.36 -3.18
N PHE A 79 2.58 -5.81 -1.98
CA PHE A 79 1.48 -5.46 -1.09
C PHE A 79 0.69 -4.28 -1.64
N VAL A 80 1.33 -3.23 -2.14
CA VAL A 80 0.64 -2.10 -2.78
C VAL A 80 -0.16 -2.55 -4.00
N HIS A 81 0.42 -3.41 -4.85
CA HIS A 81 -0.29 -4.03 -5.97
C HIS A 81 -1.53 -4.79 -5.51
N ALA A 82 -1.41 -5.64 -4.48
CA ALA A 82 -2.52 -6.42 -3.95
C ALA A 82 -3.63 -5.54 -3.35
N LYS A 83 -3.28 -4.45 -2.67
CA LYS A 83 -4.26 -3.51 -2.11
C LYS A 83 -4.95 -2.69 -3.19
N SER A 84 -4.23 -2.18 -4.18
CA SER A 84 -4.83 -1.46 -5.32
C SER A 84 -5.78 -2.33 -6.12
N MET A 85 -5.46 -3.61 -6.34
CA MET A 85 -6.39 -4.56 -7.00
C MET A 85 -7.68 -4.77 -6.20
N LYS A 86 -7.58 -4.94 -4.88
CA LYS A 86 -8.77 -5.08 -4.02
C LYS A 86 -9.59 -3.79 -4.01
N TRP A 87 -8.94 -2.64 -3.98
CA TRP A 87 -9.61 -1.34 -3.99
C TRP A 87 -10.32 -1.08 -5.32
N ALA A 88 -9.67 -1.36 -6.46
CA ALA A 88 -10.28 -1.27 -7.78
C ALA A 88 -11.56 -2.10 -7.91
N ARG A 89 -11.53 -3.37 -7.48
CA ARG A 89 -12.72 -4.24 -7.47
C ARG A 89 -13.87 -3.66 -6.64
N ARG A 90 -13.54 -3.06 -5.50
CA ARG A 90 -14.53 -2.40 -4.64
C ARG A 90 -15.13 -1.18 -5.33
N LEU A 91 -14.32 -0.33 -5.96
CA LEU A 91 -14.81 0.83 -6.70
C LEU A 91 -15.71 0.44 -7.87
N LEU A 92 -15.34 -0.59 -8.64
CA LEU A 92 -16.17 -1.13 -9.73
C LEU A 92 -17.54 -1.63 -9.24
N THR A 93 -17.64 -2.05 -7.98
CA THR A 93 -18.90 -2.52 -7.39
C THR A 93 -19.78 -1.36 -6.87
N HIS A 94 -19.17 -0.28 -6.38
CA HIS A 94 -19.88 0.82 -5.72
C HIS A 94 -20.14 2.04 -6.61
N ALA A 95 -19.43 2.18 -7.73
CA ALA A 95 -19.57 3.31 -8.64
C ALA A 95 -19.74 2.80 -10.09
N PRO A 96 -20.90 3.06 -10.74
CA PRO A 96 -21.20 2.52 -12.06
C PRO A 96 -20.39 3.18 -13.16
N ASP A 97 -20.14 4.50 -13.06
CA ASP A 97 -19.49 5.28 -14.11
C ASP A 97 -18.03 5.59 -13.77
N GLU A 98 -17.21 5.77 -14.81
CA GLU A 98 -15.78 6.08 -14.67
C GLU A 98 -15.53 7.34 -13.83
N LYS A 99 -16.25 8.42 -14.13
CA LYS A 99 -16.18 9.67 -13.36
C LYS A 99 -16.44 9.43 -11.87
N ASN A 100 -17.52 8.71 -11.54
CA ASN A 100 -17.88 8.40 -10.15
C ASN A 100 -16.82 7.54 -9.45
N ARG A 101 -16.15 6.63 -10.18
CA ARG A 101 -15.05 5.81 -9.64
C ARG A 101 -13.82 6.68 -9.34
N ILE A 102 -13.47 7.61 -10.23
CA ILE A 102 -12.36 8.55 -10.02
C ILE A 102 -12.68 9.45 -8.83
N GLU A 103 -13.84 10.10 -8.80
CA GLU A 103 -14.24 10.97 -7.69
C GLU A 103 -14.24 10.24 -6.35
N LEU A 104 -14.75 9.01 -6.30
CA LEU A 104 -14.74 8.20 -5.08
C LEU A 104 -13.32 7.78 -4.66
N ALA A 105 -12.43 7.49 -5.62
CA ALA A 105 -11.03 7.20 -5.34
C ALA A 105 -10.32 8.40 -4.71
N TRP A 106 -10.55 9.60 -5.26
CA TRP A 106 -10.01 10.87 -4.76
C TRP A 106 -10.53 11.20 -3.36
N GLN A 107 -11.83 11.06 -3.12
CA GLN A 107 -12.38 11.28 -1.78
C GLN A 107 -11.79 10.31 -0.74
N GLN A 108 -11.58 9.05 -1.12
CA GLN A 108 -11.04 8.04 -0.20
C GLN A 108 -9.53 8.16 0.05
N SER A 109 -8.78 8.74 -0.89
CA SER A 109 -7.32 8.92 -0.77
C SER A 109 -6.92 10.29 -0.26
N MET A 110 -7.45 11.35 -0.88
CA MET A 110 -7.06 12.75 -0.63
C MET A 110 -8.09 13.51 0.24
N GLY A 111 -9.28 12.94 0.47
CA GLY A 111 -10.33 13.62 1.25
C GLY A 111 -11.03 14.77 0.51
N ARG A 112 -10.80 14.93 -0.81
CA ARG A 112 -11.42 15.94 -1.66
C ARG A 112 -11.87 15.37 -3.01
N LEU A 113 -12.63 16.16 -3.77
CA LEU A 113 -12.93 15.85 -5.17
C LEU A 113 -11.74 16.23 -6.08
N PRO A 114 -11.55 15.54 -7.21
CA PRO A 114 -10.59 15.94 -8.22
C PRO A 114 -11.04 17.26 -8.88
N GLY A 115 -10.07 18.09 -9.26
CA GLY A 115 -10.26 19.18 -10.19
C GLY A 115 -10.51 18.69 -11.63
N ASN A 116 -10.84 19.61 -12.53
CA ASN A 116 -11.12 19.26 -13.93
C ASN A 116 -9.89 18.67 -14.65
N ASP A 117 -8.71 19.24 -14.42
CA ASP A 117 -7.47 18.79 -15.04
C ASP A 117 -7.08 17.40 -14.52
N GLU A 118 -7.19 17.17 -13.21
CA GLU A 118 -6.95 15.87 -12.58
C GLU A 118 -7.91 14.79 -13.08
N LEU A 119 -9.18 15.16 -13.30
CA LEU A 119 -10.17 14.26 -13.88
C LEU A 119 -9.82 13.93 -15.34
N LEU A 120 -9.37 14.92 -16.12
CA LEU A 120 -8.96 14.72 -17.50
C LEU A 120 -7.76 13.78 -17.59
N GLU A 121 -6.71 14.05 -16.82
CA GLU A 121 -5.50 13.22 -16.75
C GLU A 121 -5.82 11.78 -16.34
N ALA A 122 -6.74 11.60 -15.38
CA ALA A 122 -7.19 10.28 -14.95
C ALA A 122 -7.87 9.50 -16.08
N ASN A 123 -8.77 10.15 -16.83
CA ASN A 123 -9.45 9.51 -17.96
C ASN A 123 -8.46 9.15 -19.08
N GLU A 124 -7.54 10.05 -19.41
CA GLU A 124 -6.49 9.82 -20.42
C GLU A 124 -5.59 8.64 -20.02
N PHE A 125 -5.16 8.60 -18.77
CA PHE A 125 -4.36 7.49 -18.23
C PHE A 125 -5.11 6.16 -18.35
N LEU A 126 -6.37 6.11 -17.89
CA LEU A 126 -7.16 4.87 -17.91
C LEU A 126 -7.40 4.38 -19.34
N ALA A 127 -7.70 5.29 -20.27
CA ALA A 127 -7.87 4.96 -21.68
C ALA A 127 -6.59 4.40 -22.31
N ALA A 128 -5.45 5.07 -22.11
CA ALA A 128 -4.16 4.63 -22.64
C ALA A 128 -3.75 3.27 -22.07
N TYR A 129 -3.91 3.08 -20.77
CA TYR A 129 -3.49 1.83 -20.10
C TYR A 129 -4.35 0.63 -20.53
N ARG A 130 -5.65 0.81 -20.75
CA ARG A 130 -6.52 -0.26 -21.31
C ARG A 130 -6.05 -0.70 -22.69
N VAL A 131 -5.64 0.24 -23.55
CA VAL A 131 -5.11 -0.07 -24.88
C VAL A 131 -3.83 -0.91 -24.76
N GLU A 132 -2.92 -0.51 -23.88
CA GLU A 132 -1.68 -1.26 -23.62
C GLU A 132 -1.97 -2.68 -23.11
N LEU A 133 -2.82 -2.82 -22.07
CA LEU A 133 -3.22 -4.10 -21.52
C LEU A 133 -3.85 -5.03 -22.58
N LYS A 134 -4.72 -4.47 -23.43
CA LYS A 134 -5.35 -5.21 -24.53
C LYS A 134 -4.32 -5.66 -25.57
N SER A 135 -3.36 -4.80 -25.91
CA SER A 135 -2.28 -5.14 -26.86
C SER A 135 -1.37 -6.26 -26.34
N ASN A 136 -1.20 -6.33 -25.02
CA ASN A 136 -0.45 -7.39 -24.33
C ASN A 136 -1.28 -8.67 -24.08
N GLY A 137 -2.53 -8.73 -24.57
CA GLY A 137 -3.38 -9.91 -24.43
C GLY A 137 -3.83 -10.21 -22.99
N LEU A 138 -3.92 -9.18 -22.13
CA LEU A 138 -4.33 -9.33 -20.74
C LEU A 138 -5.86 -9.18 -20.61
N ASP A 139 -6.42 -9.96 -19.68
CA ASP A 139 -7.84 -9.88 -19.30
C ASP A 139 -8.08 -8.93 -18.12
N ASP A 140 -9.35 -8.70 -17.76
CA ASP A 140 -9.76 -7.86 -16.62
C ASP A 140 -9.21 -6.42 -16.73
N LEU A 141 -9.29 -5.88 -17.96
CA LEU A 141 -8.72 -4.59 -18.36
C LEU A 141 -9.15 -3.46 -17.42
N GLU A 142 -10.44 -3.41 -17.08
CA GLU A 142 -11.02 -2.39 -16.20
C GLU A 142 -10.39 -2.40 -14.81
N THR A 143 -10.37 -3.57 -14.14
CA THR A 143 -9.80 -3.68 -12.80
C THR A 143 -8.32 -3.36 -12.81
N ARG A 144 -7.57 -3.83 -13.82
CA ARG A 144 -6.12 -3.63 -13.91
C ARG A 144 -5.76 -2.18 -14.20
N ALA A 145 -6.47 -1.52 -15.11
CA ALA A 145 -6.27 -0.09 -15.40
C ALA A 145 -6.59 0.76 -14.17
N LEU A 146 -7.72 0.49 -13.51
CA LEU A 146 -8.09 1.19 -12.29
C LEU A 146 -7.07 0.92 -11.17
N ALA A 147 -6.63 -0.32 -10.97
CA ALA A 147 -5.60 -0.63 -9.98
C ALA A 147 -4.28 0.08 -10.28
N ALA A 148 -3.89 0.22 -11.55
CA ALA A 148 -2.69 0.96 -11.94
C ALA A 148 -2.80 2.45 -11.59
N TYR A 149 -3.95 3.06 -11.89
CA TYR A 149 -4.24 4.44 -11.53
C TYR A 149 -4.24 4.65 -9.99
N LEU A 150 -4.85 3.75 -9.23
CA LEU A 150 -4.85 3.85 -7.77
C LEU A 150 -3.44 3.76 -7.16
N ARG A 151 -2.51 3.03 -7.79
CA ARG A 151 -1.10 3.03 -7.37
C ARG A 151 -0.43 4.38 -7.61
N SER A 152 -0.74 5.07 -8.71
CA SER A 152 -0.17 6.40 -8.95
C SER A 152 -0.68 7.43 -7.95
N LEU A 153 -1.94 7.32 -7.48
CA LEU A 153 -2.45 8.15 -6.39
C LEU A 153 -1.65 7.97 -5.09
N PHE A 154 -1.32 6.72 -4.71
CA PHE A 154 -0.48 6.46 -3.52
C PHE A 154 0.95 7.00 -3.65
N GLY A 155 1.46 7.12 -4.88
CA GLY A 155 2.78 7.69 -5.15
C GLY A 155 2.79 9.21 -5.33
N SER A 156 1.63 9.87 -5.30
CA SER A 156 1.55 11.32 -5.53
C SER A 156 2.07 12.11 -4.33
N ASN A 157 2.66 13.28 -4.60
CA ASN A 157 3.22 14.13 -3.54
C ASN A 157 2.15 14.55 -2.52
N GLU A 158 0.93 14.82 -2.96
CA GLU A 158 -0.20 15.21 -2.10
C GLU A 158 -0.63 14.08 -1.15
N PHE A 159 -0.42 12.81 -1.52
CA PHE A 159 -0.66 11.69 -0.61
C PHE A 159 0.46 11.50 0.41
N LEU A 160 1.70 11.80 0.02
CA LEU A 160 2.89 11.57 0.85
C LEU A 160 3.20 12.73 1.80
N HIS A 161 2.75 13.94 1.49
CA HIS A 161 3.04 15.16 2.25
C HIS A 161 1.74 15.86 2.61
N VAL A 162 1.59 16.19 3.89
CA VAL A 162 0.61 17.17 4.35
C VAL A 162 1.35 18.49 4.39
N ASP A 163 1.00 19.44 3.51
CA ASP A 163 1.47 20.83 3.61
C ASP A 163 0.95 21.50 4.89
#